data_AF-A0A3M2E1D7-F1
#
_entry.id   AF-A0A3M2E1D7-F1
#
_cell.length_a   1.000
_cell.length_b   1.000
_cell.length_c   1.000
_cell.angle_alpha   90.00
_cell.angle_beta   90.00
_cell.angle_gamma   90.00
#
_symmetry.space_group_name_H-M   'P 1'
#
loop_
_entity.id
_entity.type
_entity.pdbx_description
1 polymer ?
#
loop_
_entity_poly.entity_id
_entity_poly.type
_entity_poly.pdbx_seq_one_letter_code
_entity_poly.pdbx_strand_id
1 'polypeptide(L)' 'MGYTEARELARIRQQLRDRLMSQRREDVAAILERLRQVADNEQESMPELRGEYERWKLRFDLLDAFSAA' A
#
# COMPACT_ATOMS: atom_id res chain seq x y z
N MET A 1 -7.64 14.55 -7.12
CA MET A 1 -6.98 14.60 -5.80
C MET A 1 -7.30 15.88 -5.03
N GLY A 2 -8.20 15.77 -4.05
CA GLY A 2 -8.28 16.75 -2.98
C GLY A 2 -7.03 16.68 -2.10
N TYR A 3 -6.74 17.79 -1.39
CA TYR A 3 -5.62 17.87 -0.46
C TYR A 3 -5.66 16.77 0.62
N THR A 4 -6.86 16.31 0.99
CA THR A 4 -7.09 15.26 1.98
C THR A 4 -6.63 13.89 1.49
N GLU A 5 -6.99 13.49 0.26
CA GLU A 5 -6.60 12.19 -0.29
C GLU A 5 -5.09 12.11 -0.57
N ALA A 6 -4.49 13.18 -1.06
CA ALA A 6 -3.04 13.24 -1.27
C ALA A 6 -2.27 13.04 0.05
N ARG A 7 -2.78 13.60 1.16
CA ARG A 7 -2.21 13.43 2.50
C ARG A 7 -2.41 12.01 3.02
N GLU A 8 -3.58 11.42 2.80
CA GLU A 8 -3.82 10.02 3.17
C GLU A 8 -2.91 9.06 2.39
N LEU A 9 -2.78 9.25 1.08
CA LEU A 9 -1.91 8.45 0.24
C LEU A 9 -0.44 8.56 0.66
N ALA A 10 0.05 9.77 0.95
CA ALA A 10 1.39 9.98 1.47
C ALA A 10 1.59 9.24 2.82
N ARG A 11 0.59 9.26 3.70
CA ARG A 11 0.61 8.53 4.96
C ARG A 11 0.61 7.02 4.78
N ILE A 12 -0.15 6.49 3.82
CA ILE A 12 -0.19 5.06 3.49
C ILE A 12 1.18 4.62 2.97
N ARG A 13 1.75 5.35 2.00
CA ARG A 13 3.08 5.08 1.44
C ARG A 13 4.17 5.07 2.52
N GLN A 14 4.14 6.04 3.44
CA GLN A 14 5.10 6.10 4.54
C GLN A 14 4.98 4.87 5.45
N GLN A 15 3.76 4.47 5.83
CA GLN A 15 3.54 3.27 6.66
C GLN A 15 4.03 1.99 5.97
N LEU A 16 3.74 1.81 4.68
CA LEU A 16 4.25 0.67 3.91
C LEU A 16 5.78 0.65 3.89
N ARG A 17 6.40 1.82 3.73
CA ARG A 17 7.87 1.93 3.73
C ARG A 17 8.47 1.63 5.11
N ASP A 18 7.87 2.10 6.19
CA ASP A 18 8.34 1.82 7.55
C ASP A 18 8.21 0.34 7.90
N ARG A 19 7.09 -0.29 7.50
CA ARG A 19 6.88 -1.74 7.67
C ARG A 19 7.89 -2.55 6.86
N LEU A 20 8.14 -2.15 5.61
CA LEU A 20 9.15 -2.74 4.74
C LEU A 20 10.55 -2.67 5.37
N MET A 21 10.95 -1.50 5.87
CA MET A 21 12.27 -1.29 6.50
C MET A 21 12.42 -2.04 7.83
N SER A 22 11.34 -2.09 8.61
CA SER A 22 11.35 -2.78 9.91
C SER A 22 11.21 -4.30 9.78
N GLN A 23 10.98 -4.83 8.56
CA GLN A 23 10.59 -6.22 8.30
C GLN A 23 9.40 -6.69 9.15
N ARG A 24 8.58 -5.75 9.64
CA ARG A 24 7.39 -6.03 10.43
C ARG A 24 6.21 -6.13 9.48
N ARG A 25 5.52 -7.26 9.55
CA ARG A 25 4.36 -7.58 8.69
C ARG A 25 3.03 -7.28 9.34
N GLU A 26 3.07 -6.94 10.62
CA GLU A 26 1.93 -6.51 11.41
C GLU A 26 1.23 -5.36 10.69
N ASP A 27 -0.08 -5.53 10.48
CA ASP A 27 -0.98 -4.56 9.85
C ASP A 27 -0.75 -4.26 8.36
N VAL A 28 0.22 -4.91 7.69
CA VAL A 28 0.50 -4.63 6.26
C VAL A 28 -0.74 -4.88 5.39
N ALA A 29 -1.49 -5.95 5.66
CA ALA A 29 -2.74 -6.25 4.95
C ALA A 29 -3.77 -5.11 5.12
N ALA A 30 -3.92 -4.57 6.32
CA ALA A 30 -4.83 -3.45 6.59
C ALA A 30 -4.37 -2.15 5.90
N ILE A 31 -3.06 -1.90 5.84
CA ILE A 31 -2.51 -0.72 5.14
C ILE A 31 -2.71 -0.85 3.61
N LEU A 32 -2.51 -2.05 3.05
CA LEU A 32 -2.76 -2.35 1.64
C LEU A 32 -4.26 -2.26 1.29
N GLU A 33 -5.14 -2.71 2.18
CA GLU A 33 -6.59 -2.57 2.00
C GLU A 33 -7.01 -1.09 1.95
N ARG A 34 -6.43 -0.24 2.80
CA ARG A 34 -6.65 1.21 2.73
C ARG A 34 -6.15 1.83 1.44
N LEU A 35 -4.99 1.40 0.93
CA LEU A 35 -4.51 1.83 -0.39
C LEU A 35 -5.51 1.45 -1.49
N ARG A 36 -6.05 0.23 -1.43
CA ARG A 36 -7.06 -0.25 -2.37
C ARG A 36 -8.33 0.58 -2.29
N GLN A 37 -8.80 0.90 -1.08
CA GLN A 37 -9.97 1.75 -0.88
C GLN A 37 -9.74 3.14 -1.48
N VAL A 38 -8.59 3.77 -1.24
CA VAL A 38 -8.28 5.08 -1.86
C VAL A 38 -8.24 4.99 -3.39
N ALA A 39 -7.71 3.90 -3.95
CA ALA A 39 -7.68 3.68 -5.40
C ALA A 39 -9.07 3.42 -6.01
N ASP A 40 -10.02 2.89 -5.23
CA ASP A 40 -11.36 2.53 -5.68
C ASP A 40 -12.39 3.66 -5.42
N ASN A 41 -12.12 4.51 -4.42
CA ASN A 41 -13.02 5.59 -3.98
C ASN A 41 -12.87 6.88 -4.80
N GLU A 42 -11.79 7.05 -5.58
CA GLU A 42 -11.76 8.13 -6.56
C GLU A 42 -12.77 7.85 -7.69
N GLN A 43 -13.68 8.80 -7.87
CA GLN A 43 -14.73 8.84 -8.90
C GLN A 43 -14.20 8.62 -10.33
N GLU A 44 -12.89 8.78 -10.50
CA GLU A 44 -12.11 8.34 -11.64
C GLU A 44 -11.11 7.29 -11.14
N SER A 45 -11.37 6.02 -11.44
CA SER A 45 -10.47 4.92 -11.08
C SER A 45 -9.07 5.21 -11.61
N MET A 46 -8.13 5.56 -10.74
CA MET A 46 -6.78 5.93 -11.14
C MET A 46 -5.96 4.65 -11.37
N PRO A 47 -5.67 4.28 -12.64
CA PRO A 47 -4.93 3.05 -12.93
C PRO A 47 -3.53 3.05 -12.28
N GLU A 48 -2.96 4.23 -12.06
CA GLU A 48 -1.67 4.42 -11.39
C GLU A 48 -1.68 3.96 -9.93
N LEU A 49 -2.76 4.25 -9.18
CA LEU A 49 -2.91 3.83 -7.78
C LEU A 49 -3.16 2.32 -7.68
N ARG A 50 -3.93 1.75 -8.61
CA ARG A 50 -4.11 0.30 -8.69
C ARG A 50 -2.79 -0.40 -9.02
N GLY A 51 -1.99 0.13 -9.94
CA GLY A 51 -0.64 -0.39 -10.24
C GLY A 51 0.35 -0.21 -9.07
N GLU A 52 0.19 0.83 -8.25
CA GLU A 52 0.95 0.98 -7.01
C GLU A 52 0.58 -0.07 -5.96
N TYR A 53 -0.72 -0.33 -5.78
CA TYR A 53 -1.21 -1.39 -4.89
C TYR A 53 -0.63 -2.76 -5.26
N GLU A 54 -0.70 -3.16 -6.53
CA GLU A 54 -0.17 -4.44 -7.00
C GLU A 54 1.35 -4.56 -6.75
N ARG A 55 2.10 -3.48 -6.98
CA ARG A 55 3.55 -3.44 -6.72
C ARG A 55 3.88 -3.62 -5.25
N TRP A 56 3.14 -2.95 -4.37
CA TRP A 56 3.34 -3.11 -2.92
C TRP A 56 2.95 -4.50 -2.44
N LYS A 57 1.79 -5.02 -2.89
CA LYS A 57 1.35 -6.37 -2.59
C LYS A 57 2.40 -7.40 -2.99
N LEU A 58 2.87 -7.37 -4.24
CA LEU A 58 3.90 -8.28 -4.73
C LEU A 58 5.18 -8.21 -3.91
N ARG A 59 5.60 -7.01 -3.50
CA ARG A 59 6.82 -6.84 -2.71
C ARG A 59 6.71 -7.48 -1.33
N PHE A 60 5.56 -7.35 -0.67
CA PHE A 60 5.31 -8.00 0.61
C PHE A 60 5.08 -9.50 0.47
N ASP A 61 4.42 -9.98 -0.59
CA ASP A 61 4.30 -11.41 -0.90
C ASP A 61 5.69 -12.05 -1.11
N LEU A 62 6.58 -11.38 -1.84
CA LEU A 62 7.96 -11.85 -2.04
C LEU A 62 8.74 -11.88 -0.72
N LEU A 63 8.66 -10.83 0.09
CA LEU A 63 9.27 -10.83 1.42
C LEU A 63 8.73 -11.99 2.26
N ASP A 64 7.44 -12.30 2.13
CA ASP A 64 6.84 -13.43 2.82
C ASP A 64 7.50 -14.75 2.42
N ALA A 65 7.54 -15.02 1.11
CA ALA A 65 8.19 -16.18 0.55
C ALA A 65 9.69 -16.29 0.92
N PHE A 66 10.40 -15.16 1.02
CA PHE A 66 11.83 -15.14 1.34
C PHE A 66 12.17 -15.25 2.83
N SER A 67 11.29 -14.90 3.77
CA SER A 67 11.54 -15.19 5.20
C SER A 67 10.93 -16.50 5.69
N ALA A 68 10.11 -17.17 4.87
CA ALA A 68 9.62 -18.51 5.16
C ALA A 68 10.60 -19.64 4.73
N ALA A 69 11.72 -19.28 4.10
CA ALA A 69 12.81 -20.17 3.67
C ALA A 69 14.01 -20.09 4.63
#